data_AF-A0A1G8K5F1-F1
#
_entry.id   AF-A0A1G8K5F1-F1
#
_cell.length_a   1.000
_cell.length_b   1.000
_cell.length_c   1.000
_cell.angle_alpha   90.00
_cell.angle_beta   90.00
_cell.angle_gamma   90.00
#
_symmetry.space_group_name_H-M   'P 1'
#
loop_
_entity.id
_entity.type
_entity.pdbx_description
1 polymer ?
#
loop_
_entity_poly.entity_id
_entity_poly.type
_entity_poly.pdbx_seq_one_letter_code
_entity_poly.pdbx_strand_id
1 'polypeptide(L)'
;MLGLIVKLFVCPITVAIAAFIFPNVNYANLWQPIVVGLILAVSAHMMELFILKKGTFWFSTVLDFIAATILVYVVSLFFATATVTFFGALLTSLLLSITELVQHNWLIKSERTQKSPT
;
A
#
# COMPACT_ATOMS: atom_id res chain seq x y z
N MET A 1 12.17 0.94 -9.95
CA MET A 1 11.52 -0.02 -10.88
C MET A 1 11.20 -1.35 -10.22
N LEU A 2 12.17 -2.08 -9.65
CA LEU A 2 11.88 -3.38 -9.00
C LEU A 2 10.88 -3.27 -7.82
N GLY A 3 11.01 -2.24 -6.97
CA GLY A 3 10.07 -1.97 -5.87
C GLY A 3 8.63 -1.73 -6.34
N LEU A 4 8.45 -0.99 -7.45
CA LEU A 4 7.14 -0.77 -8.07
C LEU A 4 6.51 -2.09 -8.53
N ILE A 5 7.28 -2.95 -9.19
CA ILE A 5 6.78 -4.25 -9.68
C ILE A 5 6.28 -5.09 -8.50
N VAL A 6 7.03 -5.15 -7.40
CA VAL A 6 6.61 -5.90 -6.20
C VAL A 6 5.32 -5.31 -5.63
N LYS A 7 5.25 -3.98 -5.47
CA LYS A 7 4.05 -3.29 -4.96
C LYS A 7 2.82 -3.50 -5.85
N LEU A 8 3.01 -3.57 -7.16
CA LEU A 8 1.93 -3.80 -8.13
C LEU A 8 1.19 -5.12 -7.89
N PHE A 9 1.87 -6.14 -7.36
CA PHE A 9 1.24 -7.41 -6.99
C PHE A 9 0.85 -7.43 -5.51
N VAL A 10 1.73 -6.99 -4.62
CA VAL A 10 1.50 -7.09 -3.17
C VAL A 10 0.34 -6.21 -2.72
N CYS A 11 0.20 -4.97 -3.20
CA CYS A 11 -0.88 -4.08 -2.75
C CYS A 11 -2.28 -4.63 -3.12
N PRO A 12 -2.58 -5.01 -4.38
CA PRO A 12 -3.85 -5.67 -4.73
C PRO A 12 -4.14 -6.93 -3.94
N ILE A 13 -3.15 -7.81 -3.78
CA ILE A 13 -3.31 -9.07 -3.04
C ILE A 13 -3.64 -8.77 -1.59
N THR A 14 -2.91 -7.84 -0.96
CA THR A 14 -3.13 -7.44 0.42
C THR A 14 -4.52 -6.82 0.63
N VAL A 15 -4.97 -5.95 -0.25
CA VAL A 15 -6.32 -5.34 -0.15
C VAL A 15 -7.41 -6.39 -0.35
N ALA A 16 -7.22 -7.33 -1.28
CA ALA A 16 -8.15 -8.44 -1.47
C ALA A 16 -8.22 -9.34 -0.22
N ILE A 17 -7.07 -9.70 0.37
CA ILE A 17 -6.99 -10.45 1.61
C ILE A 17 -7.69 -9.70 2.75
N ALA A 18 -7.45 -8.39 2.87
CA ALA A 18 -8.09 -7.56 3.88
C ALA A 18 -9.63 -7.57 3.73
N ALA A 19 -10.14 -7.57 2.51
CA ALA A 19 -11.58 -7.68 2.24
C ALA A 19 -12.18 -9.04 2.63
N PHE A 20 -11.40 -10.12 2.59
CA PHE A 20 -11.82 -11.43 3.06
C PHE A 20 -11.78 -11.57 4.58
N ILE A 21 -10.81 -10.92 5.24
CA ILE A 21 -10.58 -11.05 6.68
C ILE A 21 -11.47 -10.07 7.47
N PHE A 22 -11.62 -8.84 6.98
CA PHE A 22 -12.28 -7.77 7.72
C PHE A 22 -13.72 -7.57 7.26
N PRO A 23 -14.73 -7.76 8.13
CA PRO A 23 -16.13 -7.52 7.76
C PRO A 23 -16.42 -6.04 7.47
N ASN A 24 -15.53 -5.15 7.93
CA ASN A 24 -15.59 -3.71 7.73
C ASN A 24 -15.10 -3.25 6.34
N VAL A 25 -14.64 -4.19 5.50
CA VAL A 25 -14.10 -3.95 4.16
C VAL A 25 -14.81 -4.90 3.20
N ASN A 26 -15.88 -4.43 2.58
CA ASN A 26 -16.64 -5.23 1.64
C ASN A 26 -16.59 -4.62 0.24
N TYR A 27 -16.08 -5.41 -0.70
CA TYR A 27 -16.12 -5.10 -2.12
C TYR A 27 -17.05 -6.11 -2.81
N ALA A 28 -18.06 -5.61 -3.53
CA ALA A 28 -19.01 -6.47 -4.23
C ALA A 28 -18.37 -7.26 -5.38
N ASN A 29 -17.25 -6.76 -5.93
CA ASN A 29 -16.55 -7.41 -7.04
C ASN A 29 -15.04 -7.45 -6.81
N LEU A 30 -14.40 -8.53 -7.26
CA LEU A 30 -12.94 -8.72 -7.14
C LEU A 30 -12.10 -7.69 -7.90
N TRP A 31 -12.66 -7.00 -8.90
CA TRP A 31 -11.93 -5.95 -9.62
C TRP A 31 -11.74 -4.68 -8.78
N GLN A 32 -12.61 -4.42 -7.79
CA GLN A 32 -12.52 -3.24 -6.93
C GLN A 32 -11.26 -3.23 -6.06
N PRO A 33 -10.95 -4.28 -5.27
CA PRO A 33 -9.71 -4.33 -4.49
C PRO A 33 -8.46 -4.33 -5.38
N ILE A 34 -8.55 -4.84 -6.61
CA ILE A 34 -7.46 -4.75 -7.60
C ILE A 34 -7.20 -3.29 -7.96
N VAL A 35 -8.24 -2.54 -8.34
CA VAL A 35 -8.09 -1.12 -8.70
C VAL A 35 -7.56 -0.30 -7.51
N VAL A 36 -8.09 -0.51 -6.30
CA VAL A 36 -7.59 0.14 -5.07
C VAL A 36 -6.12 -0.18 -4.86
N GLY A 37 -5.75 -1.47 -4.95
CA GLY A 37 -4.37 -1.91 -4.79
C GLY A 37 -3.41 -1.35 -5.83
N LEU A 38 -3.83 -1.18 -7.09
CA LEU A 38 -3.03 -0.57 -8.14
C LEU A 38 -2.77 0.92 -7.85
N ILE A 39 -3.80 1.66 -7.44
CA ILE A 39 -3.65 3.08 -7.04
C ILE A 39 -2.70 3.22 -5.86
N LEU A 40 -2.83 2.34 -4.86
CA LEU A 40 -1.93 2.27 -3.71
C LEU A 40 -0.49 1.95 -4.14
N ALA A 41 -0.29 0.97 -5.02
CA ALA A 41 1.04 0.59 -5.49
C ALA A 41 1.79 1.76 -6.15
N VAL A 42 1.09 2.50 -7.02
CA VAL A 42 1.65 3.69 -7.67
C VAL A 42 1.95 4.78 -6.63
N SER A 43 1.00 5.06 -5.74
CA SER A 43 1.14 6.12 -4.72
C SER A 43 2.28 5.82 -3.75
N ALA A 44 2.36 4.59 -3.24
CA ALA A 44 3.40 4.13 -2.34
C ALA A 44 4.77 4.11 -3.03
N HIS A 45 4.84 3.78 -4.33
CA HIS A 45 6.09 3.89 -5.07
C HIS A 45 6.53 5.35 -5.26
N MET A 46 5.60 6.26 -5.54
CA MET A 46 5.93 7.68 -5.63
C MET A 46 6.48 8.20 -4.31
N MET A 47 5.83 7.91 -3.18
CA MET A 47 6.32 8.29 -1.85
C MET A 47 7.70 7.69 -1.56
N GLU A 48 7.91 6.43 -1.91
CA GLU A 48 9.21 5.77 -1.79
C GLU A 48 10.32 6.53 -2.55
N LEU A 49 10.07 6.98 -3.78
CA LEU A 49 11.05 7.72 -4.57
C LEU A 49 11.44 9.09 -3.98
N PHE A 50 10.49 9.74 -3.30
CA PHE A 50 10.70 11.05 -2.68
C PHE A 50 11.29 10.97 -1.27
N ILE A 51 10.85 10.00 -0.47
CA ILE A 51 11.06 9.98 0.99
C ILE A 51 12.05 8.90 1.41
N LEU A 52 12.12 7.75 0.72
CA LEU A 52 12.91 6.61 1.19
C LEU A 52 14.42 6.86 1.08
N LYS A 53 15.07 6.98 2.24
CA LYS A 53 16.53 7.03 2.44
C LYS A 53 16.87 6.14 3.65
N LYS A 54 18.13 5.71 3.78
CA LYS A 54 18.59 4.86 4.90
C LYS A 54 18.19 5.41 6.29
N GLY A 55 18.10 6.73 6.46
CA GLY A 55 17.71 7.37 7.73
C GLY A 55 16.20 7.62 7.92
N THR A 56 15.36 7.45 6.90
CA THR A 56 13.93 7.79 6.93
C THR A 56 13.01 6.57 6.91
N PHE A 57 13.54 5.36 7.12
CA PHE A 57 12.77 4.10 7.06
C PHE A 57 11.47 4.13 7.88
N TRP A 58 11.56 4.46 9.17
CA TRP A 58 10.40 4.52 10.07
C TRP A 58 9.44 5.64 9.69
N PHE A 59 9.97 6.79 9.30
CA PHE A 59 9.17 7.94 8.90
C PHE A 59 8.40 7.67 7.60
N SER A 60 9.05 7.04 6.61
CA SER A 60 8.41 6.61 5.36
C SER A 60 7.28 5.64 5.64
N THR A 61 7.51 4.64 6.49
CA THR A 61 6.48 3.63 6.82
C THR A 61 5.25 4.26 7.48
N VAL A 62 5.45 5.21 8.40
CA VAL A 62 4.32 5.91 9.05
C VAL A 62 3.55 6.76 8.04
N LEU A 63 4.26 7.44 7.13
CA LEU A 63 3.59 8.21 6.08
C LEU A 63 2.86 7.30 5.10
N ASP A 64 3.46 6.18 4.68
CA ASP A 64 2.84 5.19 3.80
C ASP A 64 1.57 4.61 4.46
N PHE A 65 1.60 4.34 5.77
CA PHE A 65 0.42 3.93 6.56
C PHE A 65 -0.71 4.97 6.52
N ILE A 66 -0.39 6.24 6.79
CA ILE A 66 -1.38 7.33 6.80
C ILE A 66 -1.95 7.51 5.40
N ALA A 67 -1.10 7.56 4.37
CA ALA A 67 -1.50 7.68 2.98
C ALA A 67 -2.37 6.50 2.54
N ALA A 68 -1.99 5.27 2.88
CA ALA A 68 -2.77 4.07 2.57
C ALA A 68 -4.14 4.09 3.26
N THR A 69 -4.22 4.54 4.52
CA THR A 69 -5.50 4.67 5.23
C THR A 69 -6.44 5.61 4.50
N ILE A 70 -5.94 6.79 4.13
CA ILE A 70 -6.71 7.81 3.41
C ILE A 70 -7.11 7.29 2.02
N LEU A 71 -6.17 6.71 1.28
CA LEU A 71 -6.42 6.22 -0.07
C LEU A 71 -7.41 5.06 -0.09
N VAL A 72 -7.28 4.07 0.78
CA VAL A 72 -8.25 2.96 0.87
C VAL A 72 -9.64 3.51 1.14
N TYR A 73 -9.78 4.44 2.09
CA TYR A 73 -11.08 5.01 2.43
C TYR A 73 -11.66 5.83 1.26
N VAL A 74 -10.89 6.80 0.76
CA VAL A 74 -11.35 7.74 -0.27
C VAL A 74 -11.61 7.04 -1.60
N VAL A 75 -10.70 6.17 -2.06
CA VAL A 75 -10.88 5.45 -3.33
C VAL A 75 -12.10 4.52 -3.25
N SER A 76 -12.33 3.89 -2.10
CA SER A 76 -13.48 3.00 -1.92
C SER A 76 -14.82 3.74 -2.00
N LEU A 77 -14.87 5.02 -1.61
CA LEU A 77 -16.08 5.84 -1.72
C LEU A 77 -16.52 6.09 -3.18
N PHE A 78 -15.62 5.98 -4.15
CA PHE A 78 -15.96 6.10 -5.57
C PHE A 78 -16.70 4.87 -6.12
N PHE A 79 -16.68 3.74 -5.40
CA PHE A 79 -17.41 2.55 -5.80
C PHE A 79 -18.79 2.51 -5.14
N ALA A 80 -19.84 2.67 -5.93
CA ALA A 80 -21.23 2.67 -5.45
C ALA A 80 -21.65 1.35 -4.73
N THR A 81 -20.95 0.25 -4.99
CA THR A 81 -21.25 -1.08 -4.42
C THR A 81 -20.23 -1.54 -3.38
N ALA A 82 -19.26 -0.72 -3.01
CA ALA A 82 -18.29 -1.06 -1.97
C ALA A 82 -18.66 -0.37 -0.65
N THR A 83 -18.48 -1.08 0.46
CA THR A 83 -18.64 -0.52 1.80
C THR A 83 -17.37 -0.73 2.59
N VAL A 84 -16.59 0.34 2.72
CA VAL A 84 -15.35 0.36 3.51
C VAL A 84 -15.49 1.41 4.59
N THR A 85 -15.51 0.98 5.86
CA THR A 85 -15.55 1.94 6.97
C THR A 85 -14.17 2.53 7.22
N PHE A 86 -14.11 3.67 7.91
CA PHE A 86 -12.83 4.27 8.31
C PHE A 86 -11.96 3.27 9.10
N PHE A 87 -12.59 2.50 10.00
CA PHE A 87 -11.89 1.46 10.76
C PHE A 87 -11.40 0.31 9.87
N GLY A 88 -12.19 -0.09 8.86
CA GLY A 88 -11.76 -1.07 7.86
C GLY A 88 -10.57 -0.58 7.03
N ALA A 89 -10.57 0.69 6.64
CA ALA A 89 -9.45 1.31 5.94
C ALA A 89 -8.18 1.34 6.79
N LEU A 90 -8.30 1.66 8.09
CA LEU A 90 -7.19 1.66 9.05
C LEU A 90 -6.61 0.25 9.27
N LEU A 91 -7.45 -0.77 9.39
CA LEU A 91 -6.97 -2.16 9.50
C LEU A 91 -6.30 -2.64 8.21
N THR A 92 -6.85 -2.26 7.06
CA THR A 92 -6.28 -2.60 5.75
C THR A 92 -4.92 -1.94 5.55
N SER A 93 -4.79 -0.65 5.87
CA SER A 93 -3.52 0.06 5.79
C SER A 93 -2.49 -0.49 6.77
N LEU A 94 -2.91 -0.96 7.94
CA LEU A 94 -2.01 -1.61 8.89
C LEU A 94 -1.43 -2.90 8.29
N LEU A 95 -2.25 -3.70 7.61
CA LEU A 95 -1.79 -4.89 6.88
C LEU A 95 -0.82 -4.51 5.76
N LEU A 96 -1.14 -3.47 4.99
CA LEU A 96 -0.25 -2.94 3.93
C LEU A 96 1.10 -2.50 4.50
N SER A 97 1.12 -1.74 5.60
CA SER A 97 2.36 -1.25 6.20
C SER A 97 3.24 -2.38 6.73
N ILE A 98 2.65 -3.48 7.23
CA ILE A 98 3.43 -4.68 7.57
C ILE A 98 4.12 -5.25 6.33
N THR A 99 3.41 -5.34 5.20
CA THR A 99 4.03 -5.81 3.94
C THR A 99 5.11 -4.85 3.44
N GLU A 100 4.92 -3.55 3.62
CA GLU A 100 5.90 -2.53 3.23
C GLU A 100 7.15 -2.54 4.10
N LEU A 101 7.04 -2.82 5.40
CA LEU A 101 8.22 -2.98 6.27
C LEU A 101 9.15 -4.07 5.74
N VAL A 102 8.59 -5.19 5.31
CA VAL A 102 9.35 -6.30 4.71
C VAL A 102 9.98 -5.86 3.39
N GLN A 103 9.24 -5.16 2.54
CA GLN A 103 9.74 -4.65 1.25
C GLN A 103 10.86 -3.63 1.42
N HIS A 104 10.67 -2.62 2.28
CA HIS A 104 11.67 -1.59 2.57
C HIS A 104 12.95 -2.22 3.13
N ASN A 105 12.83 -3.18 4.06
CA ASN A 105 13.98 -3.89 4.61
C ASN A 105 14.72 -4.72 3.54
N TRP A 106 13.98 -5.40 2.67
CA TRP A 106 14.55 -6.15 1.54
C TRP A 106 15.26 -5.23 0.54
N LEU A 107 14.68 -4.07 0.22
CA LEU A 107 15.25 -3.09 -0.71
C LEU A 107 16.56 -2.48 -0.17
N ILE A 108 16.61 -2.21 1.14
CA ILE A 108 17.81 -1.69 1.82
C ILE A 108 18.89 -2.76 1.87
N LYS A 109 18.55 -4.00 2.26
CA LYS A 109 19.52 -5.11 2.39
C LYS A 109 20.10 -5.56 1.05
N SER A 110 19.32 -5.45 -0.04
CA SER A 110 19.77 -5.84 -1.37
C SER A 110 20.74 -4.83 -2.02
N GLU A 111 21.07 -3.71 -1.36
CA GLU A 111 21.83 -2.57 -1.93
C GLU A 111 21.26 -1.99 -3.25
N ARG A 112 20.08 -2.46 -3.68
CA ARG A 112 19.33 -1.97 -4.84
C ARG A 112 18.61 -0.65 -4.58
N THR A 113 18.88 -0.04 -3.42
CA THR A 113 18.53 1.35 -3.08
C THR A 113 19.44 2.37 -3.76
N GLN A 114 20.47 1.95 -4.49
CA GLN A 114 21.26 2.86 -5.32
C GLN A 114 20.39 3.45 -6.43
N LYS A 115 19.88 4.68 -6.19
CA LYS A 115 19.91 5.71 -7.22
C LYS A 115 21.34 5.69 -7.76
N SER A 116 21.54 5.18 -8.97
CA SER A 116 22.80 5.34 -9.67
C SER A 116 23.16 6.83 -9.59
N PRO A 117 24.31 7.21 -9.00
CA PRO A 117 24.83 8.54 -9.22
C PRO A 117 25.22 8.59 -10.70
N THR A 118 24.44 9.28 -11.51
CA THR A 118 24.95 9.84 -12.77
C THR A 118 25.61 11.17 -12.46
#